data_AF-A0AAD7UD49-F1
#
_entry.id   AF-A0AAD7UD49-F1
#
_cell.length_a   1.000
_cell.length_b   1.000
_cell.length_c   1.000
_cell.angle_alpha   90.00
_cell.angle_beta   90.00
_cell.angle_gamma   90.00
#
_symmetry.space_group_name_H-M   'P 1'
#
loop_
_entity.id
_entity.type
_entity.pdbx_description
1 polymer ?
#
loop_
_entity_poly.entity_id
_entity_poly.type
_entity_poly.pdbx_seq_one_letter_code
_entity_poly.pdbx_strand_id
1 'polypeptide(L)'
;MSCRATLPDSLTLYRVSRAARSSRVSSRKIIRRYQKSTELLIRKLPFQRLVREIAQDFKTDLRFQGSAVLALQEAAEAYLVGLFEDTNLCAIHAKRVTIMPKDIQLARRIRGERS
;
A
#
# COMPACT_ATOMS: atom_id res chain seq x y z
N MET A 1 40.92 16.60 -53.36
CA MET A 1 39.49 16.95 -53.28
C MET A 1 38.68 15.67 -53.11
N SER A 2 38.16 15.41 -51.91
CA SER A 2 37.12 14.41 -51.69
C SER A 2 36.28 14.91 -50.51
N CYS A 3 35.12 15.47 -50.82
CA CYS A 3 34.15 15.93 -49.84
C CYS A 3 33.52 14.70 -49.17
N ARG A 4 33.74 14.54 -47.87
CA ARG A 4 33.05 13.57 -47.03
C ARG A 4 31.87 14.28 -46.37
N ALA A 5 30.65 13.99 -46.81
CA ALA A 5 29.46 14.36 -46.07
C ALA A 5 29.19 13.29 -45.00
N THR A 6 29.17 13.68 -43.72
CA THR A 6 28.48 12.92 -42.67
C THR A 6 27.74 13.90 -41.78
N LEU A 7 26.41 13.75 -41.79
CA LEU A 7 25.42 14.52 -41.05
C LEU A 7 25.67 14.46 -39.53
N PRO A 8 25.35 15.52 -38.76
CA PRO A 8 25.26 15.39 -37.31
C PRO A 8 24.00 14.59 -36.95
N ASP A 9 24.18 13.43 -36.33
CA ASP A 9 23.09 12.58 -35.86
C ASP A 9 22.15 13.34 -34.92
N SER A 10 20.87 13.30 -35.26
CA SER A 10 19.73 13.94 -34.61
C SER A 10 19.29 13.25 -33.30
N LEU A 11 20.25 12.79 -32.49
CA LEU A 11 19.99 12.02 -31.26
C LEU A 11 20.38 12.74 -29.96
N THR A 12 20.30 14.08 -29.92
CA THR A 12 20.38 14.86 -28.67
C THR A 12 19.03 15.29 -28.12
N LEU A 13 17.96 14.56 -28.46
CA LEU A 13 16.66 14.75 -27.81
C LEU A 13 16.28 13.53 -26.97
N TYR A 14 16.04 13.82 -25.69
CA TYR A 14 15.30 12.98 -24.75
C TYR A 14 16.04 11.86 -24.00
N ARG A 15 17.18 12.19 -23.39
CA ARG A 15 17.49 11.58 -22.08
C ARG A 15 17.10 12.55 -20.98
N VAL A 16 15.81 12.58 -20.65
CA VAL A 16 15.37 13.02 -19.33
C VAL A 16 15.99 12.05 -18.34
N SER A 17 17.13 12.44 -17.78
CA SER A 17 17.78 11.76 -16.68
C SER A 17 16.78 11.69 -15.53
N ARG A 18 16.08 10.55 -15.39
CA ARG A 18 15.32 10.22 -14.19
C ARG A 18 16.34 10.00 -13.08
N ALA A 19 16.83 11.09 -12.48
CA ALA A 19 17.57 11.04 -11.25
C ALA A 19 16.73 10.24 -10.26
N ALA A 20 17.23 9.08 -9.84
CA ALA A 20 16.58 8.22 -8.86
C ALA A 20 16.50 9.00 -7.54
N ARG A 21 15.39 9.71 -7.33
CA ARG A 21 15.07 10.32 -6.04
C ARG A 21 15.22 9.23 -5.00
N SER A 22 16.01 9.48 -3.95
CA SER A 22 16.20 8.53 -2.84
C SER A 22 14.86 7.92 -2.44
N SER A 23 14.80 6.58 -2.39
CA SER A 23 13.57 5.81 -2.11
C SER A 23 12.85 6.34 -0.87
N ARG A 24 13.60 6.76 0.16
CA ARG A 24 13.07 7.38 1.40
C ARG A 24 12.27 8.66 1.15
N VAL A 25 12.72 9.52 0.23
CA VAL A 25 12.02 10.77 -0.12
C VAL A 25 10.70 10.47 -0.84
N SER A 26 10.67 9.40 -1.63
CA SER A 26 9.45 8.91 -2.27
C SER A 26 8.46 8.39 -1.24
N SER A 27 8.90 7.50 -0.33
CA SER A 27 8.05 6.93 0.72
C SER A 27 7.47 8.01 1.64
N ARG A 28 8.26 8.99 2.06
CA ARG A 28 7.79 10.06 2.95
C ARG A 28 6.71 10.94 2.29
N LYS A 29 6.82 11.21 0.98
CA LYS A 29 5.80 11.95 0.23
C LYS A 29 4.50 11.16 0.11
N ILE A 30 4.60 9.86 -0.15
CA ILE A 30 3.44 8.96 -0.24
C ILE A 30 2.72 8.88 1.12
N ILE A 31 3.45 8.70 2.22
CA ILE A 31 2.88 8.65 3.58
C ILE A 31 2.12 9.94 3.89
N ARG A 32 2.74 11.11 3.67
CA ARG A 32 2.07 12.40 3.91
C ARG A 32 0.81 12.60 3.06
N ARG A 33 0.82 12.11 1.82
CA ARG A 33 -0.36 12.17 0.95
C ARG A 33 -1.50 11.35 1.55
N TYR A 34 -1.25 10.09 1.89
CA TYR A 34 -2.29 9.19 2.39
C TYR A 34 -2.75 9.50 3.81
N GLN A 35 -1.90 10.10 4.66
CA GLN A 35 -2.31 10.61 5.96
C GLN A 35 -3.21 11.85 5.88
N LYS A 36 -3.20 12.59 4.76
CA LYS A 36 -4.05 13.77 4.57
C LYS A 36 -5.40 13.42 3.94
N SER A 37 -5.46 12.35 3.17
CA SER A 37 -6.69 11.87 2.53
C SER A 37 -7.43 10.87 3.40
N THR A 38 -8.75 10.78 3.22
CA THR A 38 -9.61 9.77 3.85
C THR A 38 -10.25 8.85 2.80
N GLU A 39 -9.64 8.75 1.62
CA GLU A 39 -10.12 7.87 0.55
C GLU A 39 -9.82 6.40 0.89
N LEU A 40 -10.74 5.51 0.52
CA LEU A 40 -10.53 4.07 0.64
C LEU A 40 -9.37 3.63 -0.27
N LEU A 41 -8.40 2.94 0.31
CA LEU A 41 -7.16 2.56 -0.36
C LEU A 41 -7.30 1.21 -1.09
N ILE A 42 -8.18 0.34 -0.61
CA ILE A 42 -8.44 -0.96 -1.23
C ILE A 42 -9.48 -0.79 -2.34
N ARG A 43 -9.26 -1.45 -3.48
CA ARG A 43 -10.22 -1.44 -4.58
C ARG A 43 -11.53 -2.12 -4.14
N LYS A 44 -12.67 -1.46 -4.37
CA LYS A 44 -14.00 -1.92 -3.91
C LYS A 44 -14.40 -3.30 -4.44
N LEU A 45 -14.20 -3.57 -5.74
CA LEU A 45 -14.62 -4.83 -6.37
C LEU A 45 -13.93 -6.09 -5.80
N PRO A 46 -12.58 -6.16 -5.69
CA PRO A 46 -11.94 -7.32 -5.08
C PRO A 46 -12.27 -7.46 -3.59
N PHE A 47 -12.39 -6.36 -2.83
CA PHE A 47 -12.83 -6.43 -1.44
C PHE A 47 -14.23 -7.03 -1.32
N GLN A 48 -15.17 -6.58 -2.16
CA GLN A 48 -16.52 -7.13 -2.20
C GLN A 48 -16.54 -8.63 -2.55
N ARG A 49 -15.68 -9.07 -3.48
CA ARG A 49 -15.56 -10.51 -3.83
C ARG A 49 -15.09 -11.32 -2.63
N LEU A 50 -14.06 -10.85 -1.93
CA LEU A 50 -13.53 -11.48 -0.72
C LEU A 50 -14.59 -11.55 0.40
N VAL A 51 -15.33 -10.47 0.64
CA VAL A 51 -16.42 -10.47 1.64
C VAL A 51 -17.46 -11.54 1.33
N ARG A 52 -17.84 -11.70 0.06
CA ARG A 52 -18.82 -12.70 -0.36
C ARG A 52 -18.28 -14.13 -0.27
N GLU A 53 -17.01 -14.33 -0.63
CA GLU A 53 -16.31 -15.60 -0.49
C GLU A 53 -16.32 -16.07 0.97
N ILE A 54 -15.86 -15.23 1.90
CA ILE A 54 -15.84 -15.54 3.34
C ILE A 54 -17.26 -15.78 3.87
N ALA A 55 -18.23 -14.94 3.47
CA ALA A 55 -19.61 -15.06 3.96
C ALA A 55 -20.30 -16.36 3.52
N GLN A 56 -19.93 -16.87 2.34
CA GLN A 56 -20.48 -18.12 1.80
C GLN A 56 -20.14 -19.32 2.70
N ASP A 57 -18.99 -19.30 3.37
CA ASP A 57 -18.58 -20.35 4.31
C ASP A 57 -19.47 -20.43 5.57
N PHE A 58 -20.17 -19.34 5.91
CA PHE A 58 -21.07 -19.28 7.06
C PHE A 58 -22.54 -19.51 6.68
N LYS A 59 -22.98 -18.94 5.56
CA LYS A 59 -24.35 -19.09 5.06
C LYS A 59 -24.43 -18.85 3.57
N THR A 60 -25.02 -19.79 2.84
CA THR A 60 -25.25 -19.68 1.41
C THR A 60 -26.33 -18.64 1.09
N ASP A 61 -26.23 -18.02 -0.09
CA ASP A 61 -27.23 -17.09 -0.65
C ASP A 61 -27.45 -15.78 0.13
N LEU A 62 -26.41 -15.30 0.83
CA LEU A 62 -26.44 -14.01 1.50
C LEU A 62 -26.42 -12.83 0.49
N ARG A 63 -27.38 -11.91 0.66
CA ARG A 63 -27.41 -10.63 -0.05
C ARG A 63 -26.85 -9.53 0.84
N PHE A 64 -25.88 -8.79 0.31
CA PHE A 64 -25.28 -7.65 0.98
C PHE A 64 -25.86 -6.33 0.45
N GLN A 65 -26.22 -5.43 1.36
CA GLN A 65 -26.48 -4.03 1.04
C GLN A 65 -25.16 -3.33 0.64
N GLY A 66 -25.23 -2.38 -0.30
CA GLY A 66 -24.04 -1.63 -0.71
C GLY A 66 -23.35 -0.89 0.44
N SER A 67 -24.12 -0.31 1.37
CA SER A 67 -23.60 0.34 2.57
C SER A 67 -22.92 -0.62 3.55
N ALA A 68 -23.41 -1.87 3.66
CA ALA A 68 -22.81 -2.87 4.53
C ALA A 68 -21.39 -3.25 4.06
N VAL A 69 -21.19 -3.41 2.75
CA VAL A 69 -19.85 -3.70 2.19
C VAL A 69 -18.91 -2.51 2.41
N LEU A 70 -19.40 -1.28 2.28
CA LEU A 70 -18.60 -0.08 2.55
C LEU A 70 -18.20 0.01 4.03
N ALA A 71 -19.12 -0.23 4.96
CA ALA A 71 -18.84 -0.24 6.39
C ALA A 71 -17.79 -1.30 6.77
N LEU A 72 -17.88 -2.51 6.18
CA LEU A 72 -16.87 -3.55 6.35
C LEU A 72 -15.50 -3.10 5.82
N GLN A 73 -15.47 -2.40 4.69
CA GLN A 73 -14.23 -1.90 4.12
C GLN A 73 -13.59 -0.81 4.99
N GLU A 74 -14.38 0.15 5.46
CA GLU A 74 -13.92 1.21 6.37
C GLU A 74 -13.33 0.61 7.66
N ALA A 75 -14.04 -0.34 8.27
CA ALA A 75 -13.57 -1.01 9.48
C ALA A 75 -12.27 -1.81 9.25
N ALA A 76 -12.19 -2.54 8.14
CA ALA A 76 -11.00 -3.33 7.80
C ALA A 76 -9.78 -2.44 7.52
N GLU A 77 -9.93 -1.36 6.77
CA GLU A 77 -8.84 -0.42 6.49
C GLU A 77 -8.39 0.31 7.77
N ALA A 78 -9.32 0.78 8.59
CA ALA A 78 -8.99 1.41 9.88
C ALA A 78 -8.20 0.47 10.80
N TYR A 79 -8.62 -0.80 10.89
CA TYR A 79 -7.90 -1.81 11.67
C TYR A 79 -6.48 -2.05 11.14
N LEU A 80 -6.32 -2.20 9.83
CA LEU A 80 -5.00 -2.43 9.21
C LEU A 80 -4.06 -1.24 9.40
N VAL A 81 -4.57 -0.01 9.28
CA VAL A 81 -3.78 1.21 9.52
C VAL A 81 -3.27 1.23 10.97
N GLY A 82 -4.16 1.03 11.95
CA GLY A 82 -3.74 0.98 13.36
C GLY A 82 -2.74 -0.14 13.64
N LEU A 83 -2.93 -1.32 13.04
CA LEU A 83 -1.98 -2.43 13.19
C LEU A 83 -0.60 -2.09 12.59
N PHE A 84 -0.55 -1.39 11.47
CA PHE A 84 0.70 -0.95 10.85
C PHE A 84 1.41 0.14 11.65
N GLU A 85 0.68 1.00 12.35
CA GLU A 85 1.26 1.98 13.28
C GLU A 85 2.00 1.27 14.42
N ASP A 86 1.36 0.29 15.08
CA ASP A 86 1.97 -0.48 16.16
C ASP A 86 3.14 -1.34 15.66
N THR A 87 2.98 -1.96 14.48
CA THR A 87 4.04 -2.73 13.83
C THR A 87 5.27 -1.85 13.55
N ASN A 88 5.05 -0.60 13.11
CA ASN A 88 6.12 0.35 12.88
C ASN A 88 6.82 0.75 14.18
N LEU A 89 6.08 0.95 15.28
CA LEU A 89 6.67 1.17 16.61
C LEU A 89 7.53 -0.02 17.05
N CYS A 90 7.08 -1.25 16.82
CA CYS A 90 7.86 -2.46 17.10
C CYS A 90 9.15 -2.54 16.29
N ALA A 91 9.10 -2.17 15.00
CA ALA A 91 10.28 -2.12 14.14
C ALA A 91 11.31 -1.07 14.63
N ILE A 92 10.84 0.13 15.02
CA ILE A 92 11.67 1.21 15.56
C ILE A 92 12.30 0.78 16.89
N HIS A 93 11.53 0.14 17.78
CA HIS A 93 12.05 -0.41 19.04
C HIS A 93 13.20 -1.38 18.80
N ALA A 94 13.13 -2.17 17.73
CA ALA A 94 14.19 -3.08 17.29
C ALA A 94 15.28 -2.43 16.42
N LYS A 95 15.39 -1.09 16.41
CA LYS A 95 16.37 -0.29 15.65
C LYS A 95 16.32 -0.52 14.12
N ARG A 96 15.15 -0.87 13.59
CA ARG A 96 14.92 -1.08 12.14
C ARG A 96 13.93 -0.05 11.61
N VAL A 97 13.99 0.19 10.29
CA VAL A 97 13.02 1.03 9.55
C VAL A 97 12.07 0.17 8.71
N THR A 98 12.50 -1.02 8.31
CA THR A 98 11.67 -1.97 7.55
C THR A 98 10.89 -2.86 8.51
N ILE A 99 9.57 -2.82 8.39
CA ILE A 99 8.65 -3.73 9.09
C ILE A 99 8.82 -5.17 8.61
N MET A 100 8.70 -6.13 9.51
CA MET A 100 8.83 -7.56 9.24
C MET A 100 7.63 -8.33 9.82
N PRO A 101 7.35 -9.56 9.37
CA PRO A 101 6.25 -10.37 9.90
C PRO A 101 6.32 -10.54 11.43
N LYS A 102 7.52 -10.65 12.01
CA LYS A 102 7.71 -10.73 13.47
C LYS A 102 7.21 -9.50 14.23
N ASP A 103 7.24 -8.32 13.61
CA ASP A 103 6.75 -7.08 14.22
C ASP A 103 5.22 -7.08 14.28
N ILE A 104 4.55 -7.59 13.23
CA ILE A 104 3.08 -7.75 13.19
C ILE A 104 2.65 -8.77 14.23
N GLN A 105 3.36 -9.89 14.31
CA GLN A 105 3.10 -10.95 15.28
C GLN A 105 3.23 -10.47 16.72
N LEU A 106 4.22 -9.61 16.99
CA LEU A 106 4.42 -8.98 18.29
C LEU A 106 3.30 -7.98 18.59
N ALA A 107 2.97 -7.08 17.65
CA ALA A 107 1.89 -6.11 17.81
C ALA A 107 0.55 -6.79 18.12
N ARG A 108 0.17 -7.82 17.35
CA ARG A 108 -1.05 -8.62 17.60
C ARG A 108 -1.03 -9.32 18.96
N ARG A 109 0.15 -9.77 19.42
CA ARG A 109 0.29 -10.41 20.74
C ARG A 109 0.06 -9.41 21.87
N ILE A 110 0.62 -8.19 21.76
CA ILE A 110 0.45 -7.13 22.76
C ILE A 110 -1.00 -6.63 22.80
N ARG A 111 -1.66 -6.54 21.65
CA ARG A 111 -3.09 -6.18 21.56
C ARG A 111 -4.05 -7.22 22.15
N GLY A 112 -3.58 -8.44 22.42
CA GLY A 112 -4.43 -9.54 22.91
C GLY A 112 -5.25 -10.23 21.82
N GLU A 113 -4.97 -9.99 20.54
CA GLU A 113 -5.67 -10.56 19.38
C GLU A 113 -5.15 -11.97 18.97
N ARG A 114 -4.12 -12.45 19.67
CA ARG A 114 -3.63 -13.83 19.58
C ARG A 114 -4.17 -14.63 20.77
N SER A 115 -5.25 -15.36 20.54
CA SER A 115 -5.54 -16.63 21.22
C SER A 115 -4.48 -17.66 20.85
#